data_AF-A0A651GF80-F1
#
_entry.id   AF-A0A651GF80-F1
#
_cell.length_a   1.000
_cell.length_b   1.000
_cell.length_c   1.000
_cell.angle_alpha   90.00
_cell.angle_beta   90.00
_cell.angle_gamma   90.00
#
_symmetry.space_group_name_H-M   'P 1'
#
loop_
_entity.id
_entity.type
_entity.pdbx_description
1 polymer ?
#
loop_
_entity_poly.entity_id
_entity_poly.type
_entity_poly.pdbx_seq_one_letter_code
_entity_poly.pdbx_strand_id
1 'polypeptide(L)'
;MAPWDHLRVDDVAPCADPADHAEVRSRAAVLLLLIPIAAIAVVIGVNFGWQWVLAPLLAYALLRWSIASLRVLVTDAKDLGADPGAATPVGTDERTLFWCEECGTEVLLLVRGSSRAPSHCGQRMHERTEILN
;
A
#
# COMPACT_ATOMS: atom_id res chain seq x y z
N MET A 1 -50.29 38.02 -24.58
CA MET A 1 -50.19 38.26 -23.13
C MET A 1 -50.27 36.91 -22.44
N ALA A 2 -49.12 36.35 -22.06
CA ALA A 2 -49.02 35.07 -21.37
C ALA A 2 -48.69 35.33 -19.88
N PRO A 3 -49.35 34.66 -18.93
CA PRO A 3 -49.34 35.05 -17.50
C PRO A 3 -48.20 34.48 -16.65
N TRP A 4 -47.02 34.15 -17.21
CA TRP A 4 -46.03 33.31 -16.50
C TRP A 4 -44.66 33.99 -16.20
N ASP A 5 -44.50 35.30 -16.39
CA ASP A 5 -43.21 36.02 -16.29
C ASP A 5 -42.68 36.31 -14.86
N HIS A 6 -43.12 35.59 -13.82
CA HIS A 6 -42.75 35.89 -12.43
C HIS A 6 -42.18 34.72 -11.61
N LEU A 7 -41.87 33.58 -12.24
CA LEU A 7 -41.06 32.55 -11.58
C LEU A 7 -39.58 32.96 -11.63
N ARG A 8 -39.16 33.74 -10.63
CA ARG A 8 -37.75 34.05 -10.36
C ARG A 8 -36.99 32.75 -10.13
N VAL A 9 -35.84 32.62 -10.81
CA VAL A 9 -34.88 31.50 -10.65
C VAL A 9 -34.29 31.44 -9.21
N ASP A 10 -34.51 32.47 -8.41
CA ASP A 10 -33.97 32.61 -7.04
C ASP A 10 -34.75 31.82 -5.96
N ASP A 11 -35.91 31.22 -6.29
CA ASP A 11 -36.71 30.44 -5.33
C ASP A 11 -36.36 28.94 -5.30
N VAL A 12 -35.28 28.53 -5.95
CA VAL A 12 -34.73 27.18 -5.78
C VAL A 12 -34.02 27.14 -4.43
N ALA A 13 -34.75 26.72 -3.39
CA ALA A 13 -34.16 26.35 -2.11
C ALA A 13 -32.94 25.45 -2.38
N PRO A 14 -31.74 25.76 -1.85
CA PRO A 14 -30.58 24.91 -2.07
C PRO A 14 -30.96 23.52 -1.59
N CYS A 15 -30.95 22.55 -2.51
CA CYS A 15 -31.06 21.14 -2.20
C CYS A 15 -29.83 20.79 -1.38
N ALA A 16 -29.88 21.03 -0.06
CA ALA A 16 -28.87 20.59 0.86
C ALA A 16 -28.87 19.07 0.80
N ASP A 17 -27.83 18.50 0.19
CA ASP A 17 -27.70 17.06 0.02
C ASP A 17 -27.61 16.45 1.43
N PRO A 18 -28.50 15.52 1.83
CA PRO A 18 -28.39 14.84 3.12
C PRO A 18 -27.02 14.18 3.35
N ALA A 19 -26.25 13.90 2.28
CA ALA A 19 -24.88 13.41 2.36
C ALA A 19 -23.90 14.41 3.00
N ASP A 20 -24.06 15.72 2.74
CA ASP A 20 -23.17 16.76 3.29
C ASP A 20 -23.30 16.87 4.82
N HIS A 21 -24.51 16.72 5.34
CA HIS A 21 -24.73 16.73 6.79
C HIS A 21 -24.15 15.50 7.50
N ALA A 22 -24.09 14.35 6.83
CA ALA A 22 -23.49 13.13 7.38
C ALA A 22 -21.96 13.23 7.46
N GLU A 23 -21.31 13.79 6.44
CA GLU A 23 -19.87 13.98 6.41
C GLU A 23 -19.41 15.07 7.41
N VAL A 24 -20.16 16.16 7.55
CA VAL A 24 -19.85 17.19 8.57
C VAL A 24 -20.02 16.63 9.98
N ARG A 25 -21.05 15.81 10.23
CA ARG A 25 -21.28 15.17 11.53
C ARG A 25 -20.18 14.17 11.87
N SER A 26 -19.68 13.41 10.90
CA SER A 26 -18.58 12.46 11.11
C SER A 26 -17.27 13.17 11.42
N ARG A 27 -16.94 14.24 10.68
CA ARG A 27 -15.76 15.08 10.96
C ARG A 27 -15.84 15.75 12.32
N ALA A 28 -17.02 16.30 12.69
CA ALA A 28 -17.23 16.92 13.99
C ALA A 28 -17.11 15.90 15.14
N ALA A 29 -17.64 14.69 14.97
CA ALA A 29 -17.49 13.61 15.95
C ALA A 29 -16.03 13.19 16.14
N VAL A 30 -15.27 13.07 15.04
CA VAL A 30 -13.83 12.78 15.08
C VAL A 30 -13.07 13.89 15.81
N LEU A 31 -13.34 15.16 15.48
CA LEU A 31 -12.70 16.30 16.12
C LEU A 31 -13.03 16.37 17.62
N LEU A 32 -14.28 16.15 18.00
CA LEU A 32 -14.70 16.10 19.41
C LEU A 32 -14.00 14.99 20.19
N LEU A 33 -13.64 13.88 19.53
CA LEU A 33 -12.92 12.76 20.15
C LEU A 33 -11.40 13.05 20.23
N LEU A 34 -10.84 13.76 19.24
CA LEU A 34 -9.43 14.13 19.22
C LEU A 34 -9.04 15.13 20.32
N ILE A 35 -9.92 16.06 20.67
CA ILE A 35 -9.66 17.07 21.71
C ILE A 35 -9.29 16.46 23.08
N PRO A 36 -10.11 15.58 23.69
CA PRO A 36 -9.76 14.97 24.97
C PRO A 36 -8.54 14.05 24.88
N ILE A 37 -8.36 13.34 23.76
CA ILE A 37 -7.16 12.51 23.53
C ILE A 37 -5.90 13.37 23.53
N ALA A 38 -5.91 14.48 22.81
CA ALA A 38 -4.78 15.40 22.75
C ALA A 38 -4.47 16.00 24.13
N ALA A 39 -5.50 16.38 24.89
CA ALA A 39 -5.33 16.89 26.25
C ALA A 39 -4.66 15.85 27.17
N ILE A 40 -5.13 14.59 27.13
CA ILE A 40 -4.54 13.49 27.91
C ILE A 40 -3.09 13.26 27.48
N ALA A 41 -2.80 13.23 26.17
CA ALA A 41 -1.46 13.05 25.65
C ALA A 41 -0.49 14.15 26.13
N VAL A 42 -0.92 15.41 26.15
CA VAL A 42 -0.11 16.53 26.68
C VAL A 42 0.15 16.35 28.17
N VAL A 43 -0.87 16.02 28.96
CA VAL A 43 -0.70 15.79 30.41
C VAL A 43 0.29 14.66 30.67
N ILE A 44 0.18 13.54 29.95
CA ILE A 44 1.11 12.41 30.09
C ILE A 44 2.52 12.81 29.66
N GLY A 45 2.67 13.47 28.51
CA GLY A 45 3.96 13.88 27.97
C GLY A 45 4.71 14.85 28.87
N VAL A 46 4.01 15.80 29.50
CA VAL A 46 4.60 16.78 30.41
C VAL A 46 4.97 16.16 31.76
N ASN A 47 4.14 15.27 32.33
CA ASN A 47 4.37 14.71 33.67
C ASN A 47 5.29 13.49 33.69
N PHE A 48 5.18 12.60 32.71
CA PHE A 48 5.87 11.31 32.68
C PHE A 48 6.94 11.23 31.58
N GLY A 49 7.00 12.23 30.70
CA GLY A 49 7.91 12.31 29.57
C GLY A 49 7.28 11.85 28.25
N TRP A 50 7.70 12.51 27.16
CA TRP A 50 7.15 12.29 25.81
C TRP A 50 7.34 10.88 25.25
N GLN A 51 8.29 10.12 25.78
CA GLN A 51 8.48 8.71 25.40
C GLN A 51 7.21 7.87 25.57
N TRP A 52 6.38 8.15 26.58
CA TRP A 52 5.14 7.41 26.82
C TRP A 52 4.02 7.75 25.82
N VAL A 53 4.11 8.89 25.14
CA VAL A 53 3.17 9.32 24.10
C VAL A 53 3.66 8.86 22.72
N LEU A 54 4.96 9.01 22.48
CA LEU A 54 5.57 8.72 21.17
C LEU A 54 5.82 7.24 20.95
N ALA A 55 6.19 6.47 21.98
CA ALA A 55 6.41 5.03 21.86
C ALA A 55 5.19 4.25 21.32
N PRO A 56 3.95 4.43 21.83
CA PRO A 56 2.80 3.72 21.27
C PRO A 56 2.47 4.14 19.83
N LEU A 57 2.67 5.41 19.48
CA LEU A 57 2.51 5.88 18.09
C LEU A 57 3.53 5.24 17.16
N LEU A 58 4.80 5.17 17.58
CA LEU A 58 5.85 4.52 16.83
C LEU A 58 5.59 3.01 16.70
N ALA A 59 5.20 2.36 17.79
CA ALA A 59 4.84 0.94 17.79
C ALA A 59 3.69 0.65 16.82
N TYR A 60 2.66 1.50 16.80
CA TYR A 60 1.57 1.40 15.85
C TYR A 60 2.04 1.56 14.40
N ALA A 61 2.89 2.54 14.12
CA ALA A 61 3.46 2.75 12.78
C ALA A 61 4.28 1.53 12.32
N LEU A 62 5.14 0.99 13.19
CA LEU A 62 5.94 -0.20 12.91
C LEU A 62 5.07 -1.45 12.70
N LEU A 63 4.00 -1.61 13.48
CA LEU A 63 3.03 -2.69 13.29
C LEU A 63 2.31 -2.60 11.95
N ARG A 64 1.87 -1.40 11.57
CA ARG A 64 1.23 -1.16 10.27
C ARG A 64 2.19 -1.45 9.12
N TRP A 65 3.44 -1.02 9.26
CA TRP A 65 4.50 -1.30 8.31
C TRP A 65 4.73 -2.81 8.17
N SER A 66 4.93 -3.54 9.28
CA SER A 66 5.19 -4.97 9.25
C SER A 66 4.03 -5.76 8.64
N ILE A 67 2.78 -5.41 8.97
CA ILE A 67 1.60 -6.01 8.35
C ILE A 67 1.56 -5.74 6.85
N ALA A 68 1.89 -4.52 6.41
CA ALA A 68 1.94 -4.17 5.00
C ALA A 68 3.03 -4.99 4.27
N SER A 69 4.22 -5.10 4.83
CA SER A 69 5.31 -5.93 4.28
C SER A 69 4.91 -7.40 4.19
N LEU A 70 4.27 -7.93 5.23
CA LEU A 70 3.76 -9.32 5.23
C LEU A 70 2.67 -9.53 4.19
N ARG A 71 1.79 -8.54 3.96
CA ARG A 71 0.78 -8.63 2.91
C ARG A 71 1.41 -8.76 1.52
N VAL A 72 2.47 -8.02 1.23
CA VAL A 72 3.20 -8.13 -0.04
C VAL A 72 3.76 -9.54 -0.22
N LEU A 73 4.38 -10.10 0.82
CA LEU A 73 4.89 -11.48 0.78
C LEU A 73 3.77 -12.51 0.57
N VAL A 74 2.62 -12.32 1.20
CA VAL A 74 1.47 -13.22 1.07
C VAL A 74 0.81 -13.10 -0.31
N THR A 75 0.76 -11.90 -0.90
CA THR A 75 0.26 -11.74 -2.27
C THR A 75 1.19 -12.40 -3.28
N ASP A 76 2.51 -12.20 -3.14
CA ASP A 76 3.49 -12.85 -4.02
C ASP A 76 3.44 -14.38 -3.89
N ALA A 77 3.29 -14.91 -2.67
CA ALA A 77 3.15 -16.34 -2.44
C ALA A 77 1.85 -16.94 -3.01
N LYS A 78 0.75 -16.17 -3.01
CA LYS A 78 -0.52 -16.60 -3.62
C LYS A 78 -0.45 -16.64 -5.13
N ASP A 79 0.26 -15.70 -5.74
CA ASP A 79 0.46 -15.68 -7.19
C ASP A 79 1.32 -16.86 -7.67
N LEU A 80 2.28 -17.32 -6.84
CA LEU A 80 3.07 -18.53 -7.11
C LEU A 80 2.25 -19.84 -7.00
N GLY A 81 1.17 -19.86 -6.22
CA GLY A 81 0.31 -21.05 -6.07
C GLY A 81 -0.81 -21.14 -7.13
N ALA A 82 -1.06 -20.07 -7.88
CA ALA A 82 -2.10 -20.00 -8.90
C ALA A 82 -1.62 -20.40 -10.30
N ASP A 83 -0.31 -20.56 -10.51
CA ASP A 83 0.27 -21.01 -11.77
C ASP A 83 0.38 -22.56 -11.78
N PRO A 84 -0.35 -23.28 -12.66
CA PRO A 84 -0.21 -24.73 -12.80
C PRO A 84 1.12 -25.15 -13.46
N GLY A 85 1.98 -24.20 -13.85
CA GLY A 85 3.37 -24.46 -14.23
C GLY A 85 4.19 -24.84 -13.00
N ALA A 86 4.05 -26.08 -12.53
CA ALA A 86 4.81 -26.63 -11.41
C ALA A 86 6.27 -26.20 -11.49
N ALA A 87 6.72 -25.48 -10.46
CA ALA A 87 8.09 -25.04 -10.31
C ALA A 87 9.02 -26.26 -10.43
N THR A 88 9.64 -26.43 -11.59
CA THR A 88 10.53 -27.57 -11.84
C THR A 88 11.93 -27.18 -11.38
N PRO A 89 12.63 -28.04 -10.62
CA PRO A 89 14.02 -27.81 -10.32
C PRO A 89 14.79 -27.68 -11.64
N VAL A 90 15.65 -26.67 -11.74
CA VAL A 90 16.53 -26.49 -12.90
C VAL A 90 17.44 -27.72 -12.97
N GLY A 91 17.44 -28.43 -14.11
CA GLY A 91 18.24 -29.63 -14.32
C GLY A 91 19.75 -29.34 -14.24
N THR A 92 20.58 -30.35 -14.00
CA THR A 92 22.03 -30.21 -13.85
C THR A 92 22.76 -29.72 -15.10
N ASP A 93 22.11 -29.79 -16.26
CA ASP A 93 22.74 -29.62 -17.57
C ASP A 93 22.46 -28.24 -18.19
N GLU A 94 21.59 -27.45 -17.57
CA GLU A 94 21.20 -26.11 -18.06
C GLU A 94 21.09 -25.15 -16.88
N ARG A 95 21.70 -23.96 -16.98
CA ARG A 95 21.54 -22.89 -15.99
C ARG A 95 20.97 -21.64 -16.64
N THR A 96 19.96 -21.05 -16.01
CA THR A 96 19.42 -19.74 -16.41
C THR A 96 20.02 -18.66 -15.50
N LEU A 97 20.72 -17.71 -16.12
CA LEU A 97 21.46 -16.66 -15.45
C LEU A 97 20.86 -15.31 -15.85
N PHE A 98 20.59 -14.46 -14.86
CA PHE A 98 20.07 -13.11 -15.06
C PHE A 98 21.17 -12.10 -14.80
N TRP A 99 21.44 -11.19 -15.76
CA TRP A 99 22.41 -10.10 -15.56
C TRP A 99 21.78 -8.72 -15.64
N CYS A 100 22.43 -7.78 -14.94
CA CYS A 100 22.19 -6.34 -15.02
C CYS A 100 23.31 -5.70 -15.85
N GLU A 101 22.99 -5.04 -16.97
CA GLU A 101 24.02 -4.37 -17.80
C GLU A 101 24.64 -3.16 -17.11
N GLU A 102 23.88 -2.45 -16.27
CA GLU A 102 24.39 -1.24 -15.60
C GLU A 102 25.40 -1.55 -14.50
N CYS A 103 25.22 -2.68 -13.82
CA CYS A 103 25.87 -2.95 -12.55
C CYS A 103 26.67 -4.25 -12.54
N GLY A 104 26.55 -5.08 -13.58
CA GLY A 104 27.30 -6.33 -13.73
C GLY A 104 26.91 -7.42 -12.73
N THR A 105 25.83 -7.23 -11.97
CA THR A 105 25.34 -8.24 -11.02
C THR A 105 24.72 -9.41 -11.77
N GLU A 106 25.10 -10.62 -11.36
CA GLU A 106 24.61 -11.88 -11.88
C GLU A 106 23.79 -12.62 -10.81
N VAL A 107 22.59 -13.08 -11.18
CA VAL A 107 21.72 -13.87 -10.31
C VAL A 107 21.37 -15.18 -11.01
N LEU A 108 21.70 -16.29 -10.36
CA LEU A 108 21.35 -17.63 -10.83
C LEU A 108 19.96 -17.99 -10.30
N LEU A 109 19.02 -18.29 -11.20
CA LEU A 109 17.69 -18.76 -10.79
C LEU A 109 17.73 -20.27 -10.58
N LEU A 110 17.45 -20.71 -9.34
CA LEU A 110 17.50 -22.12 -8.93
C LEU A 110 16.21 -22.90 -9.27
N VAL A 111 15.15 -22.20 -9.69
CA VAL A 111 13.79 -22.75 -9.87
C VAL A 111 13.18 -22.18 -11.14
N ARG A 112 12.65 -23.04 -12.04
CA ARG A 112 11.89 -22.59 -13.22
C ARG A 112 10.45 -22.24 -12.84
N GLY A 113 9.85 -21.24 -13.47
CA GLY A 113 8.44 -20.88 -13.28
C GLY A 113 8.17 -19.53 -12.60
N SER A 114 9.19 -18.69 -12.35
CA SER A 114 8.92 -17.31 -11.96
C SER A 114 8.35 -16.54 -13.16
N SER A 115 7.08 -16.12 -13.08
CA SER A 115 6.36 -15.38 -14.12
C SER A 115 6.97 -14.02 -14.48
N ARG A 116 7.97 -13.57 -13.71
CA ARG A 116 8.63 -12.28 -13.88
C ARG A 116 10.14 -12.40 -13.64
N ALA A 117 10.93 -11.88 -14.58
CA ALA A 117 12.37 -11.72 -14.42
C ALA A 117 12.68 -10.81 -13.21
N PRO A 118 13.70 -11.14 -12.40
CA PRO A 118 14.12 -10.31 -11.28
C PRO A 118 14.53 -8.91 -11.76
N SER A 119 14.24 -7.90 -10.93
CA SER A 119 14.62 -6.52 -11.20
C SER A 119 15.79 -6.12 -10.33
N HIS A 120 16.77 -5.45 -10.93
CA HIS A 120 17.92 -4.88 -10.24
C HIS A 120 18.24 -3.50 -10.81
N CYS A 121 18.64 -2.54 -9.97
CA CYS A 121 18.79 -1.11 -10.34
C CYS A 121 17.53 -0.47 -10.97
N GLY A 122 16.34 -1.01 -10.70
CA GLY A 122 15.09 -0.51 -11.27
C GLY A 122 14.80 -0.96 -12.71
N GLN A 123 15.71 -1.72 -13.33
CA GLN A 123 15.52 -2.34 -14.65
C GLN A 123 15.26 -3.84 -14.52
N ARG A 124 14.65 -4.44 -15.55
CA ARG A 124 14.50 -5.90 -15.64
C ARG A 124 15.84 -6.51 -16.08
N MET A 125 16.28 -7.55 -15.39
CA MET A 125 17.52 -8.25 -15.74
C MET A 125 17.33 -9.09 -17.02
N HIS A 126 18.39 -9.20 -17.81
CA HIS A 126 18.41 -9.96 -19.06
C HIS A 126 18.66 -11.43 -18.80
N GLU A 127 17.94 -12.30 -19.50
CA GLU A 127 18.06 -13.76 -19.39
C GLU A 127 19.12 -14.30 -20.36
N ARG A 128 20.03 -15.14 -19.85
CA ARG A 128 20.87 -16.03 -20.65
C ARG A 128 20.77 -17.44 -20.13
N THR A 129 20.48 -18.35 -21.04
CA THR A 129 20.55 -19.78 -20.79
C THR A 129 21.93 -20.28 -21.20
N GLU A 130 22.63 -20.90 -20.27
CA GLU A 130 23.91 -21.56 -20.55
C GLU A 130 23.74 -23.07 -20.44
N ILE A 131 24.20 -23.78 -21.48
CA ILE A 131 24.23 -25.24 -21.54
C ILE A 131 25.56 -25.68 -20.91
N LEU A 132 25.49 -26.43 -19.81
CA LEU A 132 26.66 -27.01 -19.16
C LEU A 132 26.95 -28.34 -19.87
N ASN A 133 27.94 -28.32 -20.77
CA ASN A 133 28.45 -29.50 -21.48
C ASN A 133 29.62 -30.13 -20.71
#